data_AF-A0A969Z680-F1
#
_entry.id   AF-A0A969Z680-F1
#
_cell.length_a   1.000
_cell.length_b   1.000
_cell.length_c   1.000
_cell.angle_alpha   90.00
_cell.angle_beta   90.00
_cell.angle_gamma   90.00
#
_symmetry.space_group_name_H-M   'P 1'
#
loop_
_entity.id
_entity.type
_entity.pdbx_description
1 polymer ?
#
loop_
_entity_poly.entity_id
_entity_poly.type
_entity_poly.pdbx_seq_one_letter_code
_entity_poly.pdbx_strand_id
1 'polypeptide(L)'
;YHESLKSNILKLAHHGSKTSTSLELLHAVKPEIIIISSGRNNIYGFPHVEVLQRIENKYLIYRTDINYTIYYYKINKDLKWLNYYQNYIKYYIMI
;
A
#
# COMPACT_ATOMS: atom_id res chain seq x y z
N TYR A 1 -8.64 16.06 15.65
CA TYR A 1 -8.32 14.90 14.79
C TYR A 1 -8.56 13.63 15.59
N HIS A 2 -9.81 13.18 15.68
CA HIS A 2 -10.21 12.00 16.48
C HIS A 2 -11.02 11.01 15.63
N GLU A 3 -10.63 10.84 14.37
CA GLU A 3 -11.01 9.67 13.57
C GLU A 3 -9.80 8.73 13.52
N SER A 4 -10.02 7.43 13.75
CA SER A 4 -8.94 6.45 13.72
C SER A 4 -8.31 6.42 12.32
N LEU A 5 -7.00 6.61 12.20
CA LEU A 5 -6.24 6.53 10.94
C LEU A 5 -6.16 5.10 10.36
N LYS A 6 -7.00 4.17 10.84
CA LYS A 6 -6.93 2.75 10.52
C LYS A 6 -7.22 2.51 9.05
N SER A 7 -6.35 1.74 8.39
CA SER A 7 -6.58 1.27 7.01
C SER A 7 -6.18 -0.19 6.86
N ASN A 8 -6.75 -0.91 5.88
CA ASN A 8 -6.24 -2.25 5.53
C ASN A 8 -4.97 -2.16 4.66
N ILE A 9 -4.87 -1.12 3.83
CA ILE A 9 -3.77 -0.90 2.89
C ILE A 9 -3.17 0.48 3.15
N LEU A 10 -1.83 0.55 3.21
CA LEU A 10 -1.08 1.79 3.29
C LEU A 10 -0.09 1.89 2.11
N LYS A 11 -0.26 2.89 1.25
CA LYS A 11 0.78 3.28 0.29
C LYS A 11 1.79 4.18 0.99
N LEU A 12 3.06 3.80 1.01
CA LEU A 12 4.10 4.65 1.63
C LEU A 12 4.29 5.92 0.82
N ALA A 13 4.35 7.04 1.53
CA ALA A 13 4.67 8.34 0.95
C ALA A 13 6.16 8.38 0.55
N HIS A 14 6.45 9.12 -0.53
CA HIS A 14 7.81 9.34 -1.04
C HIS A 14 8.63 8.04 -1.14
N HIS A 15 8.06 7.03 -1.82
CA HIS A 15 8.73 5.77 -2.14
C HIS A 15 9.24 4.95 -0.93
N GLY A 16 8.71 5.22 0.27
CA GLY A 16 9.21 4.60 1.50
C GLY A 16 10.49 5.26 2.01
N SER A 17 10.49 6.59 2.03
CA SER A 17 11.52 7.36 2.73
C SER A 17 11.41 7.21 4.25
N LYS A 18 12.56 7.32 4.92
CA LYS A 18 12.68 7.22 6.38
C LYS A 18 12.04 8.40 7.11
N THR A 19 11.94 9.56 6.46
CA THR A 19 11.30 10.77 7.00
C THR A 19 9.78 10.77 6.83
N SER A 20 9.24 9.93 5.94
CA SER A 20 7.80 9.81 5.66
C SER A 20 7.18 8.51 6.17
N THR A 21 7.98 7.60 6.74
CA THR A 21 7.53 6.29 7.22
C THR A 21 7.96 6.08 8.68
N SER A 22 7.35 6.84 9.59
CA SER A 22 7.66 6.74 11.03
C SER A 22 6.92 5.57 11.69
N LEU A 23 7.42 5.12 12.86
CA LEU A 23 6.75 4.06 13.62
C LEU A 23 5.39 4.52 14.15
N GLU A 24 5.28 5.79 14.53
CA GLU A 24 4.05 6.41 15.02
C GLU A 24 2.95 6.35 13.94
N LEU A 25 3.31 6.65 12.68
CA LEU A 25 2.40 6.50 11.55
C LEU A 25 1.94 5.04 11.38
N LEU A 26 2.89 4.09 11.36
CA LEU A 26 2.58 2.66 11.22
C LEU A 26 1.69 2.14 12.36
N HIS A 27 1.91 2.63 13.59
CA HIS A 27 1.11 2.28 14.76
C HIS A 27 -0.27 2.93 14.77
N ALA A 28 -0.42 4.14 14.23
CA ALA A 28 -1.70 4.81 14.12
C ALA A 28 -2.57 4.18 13.02
N VAL A 29 -1.96 3.82 11.89
CA VAL A 29 -2.67 3.26 10.72
C VAL A 29 -2.94 1.76 10.87
N LYS A 30 -2.03 1.01 11.49
CA LYS A 30 -2.09 -0.47 11.64
C LYS A 30 -2.53 -1.18 10.35
N PRO A 31 -1.83 -0.97 9.22
CA PRO A 31 -2.18 -1.61 7.97
C PRO A 31 -1.94 -3.12 8.03
N GLU A 32 -2.62 -3.86 7.16
CA GLU A 32 -2.31 -5.28 6.90
C GLU A 32 -1.34 -5.40 5.71
N ILE A 33 -1.50 -4.50 4.73
CA ILE A 33 -0.74 -4.48 3.48
C ILE A 33 -0.06 -3.13 3.30
N ILE A 34 1.20 -3.15 2.89
CA ILE A 34 1.98 -1.96 2.53
C ILE A 34 2.32 -2.01 1.04
N ILE A 35 2.06 -0.91 0.33
CA ILE A 35 2.42 -0.72 -1.08
C ILE A 35 3.51 0.33 -1.17
N ILE A 36 4.60 0.01 -1.86
CA ILE A 36 5.74 0.90 -2.05
C ILE A 36 5.93 1.10 -3.56
N SER A 37 5.75 2.33 -4.01
CA SER A 37 6.13 2.70 -5.36
C SER A 37 7.62 3.00 -5.36
N SER A 38 8.41 2.24 -6.10
CA SER A 38 9.84 2.44 -6.31
C SER A 38 10.17 2.23 -7.78
N GLY A 39 11.16 2.98 -8.28
CA GLY A 39 11.63 2.86 -9.66
C GLY A 39 12.38 1.55 -9.89
N ARG A 40 12.21 0.96 -11.08
CA ARG A 40 12.99 -0.22 -11.52
C ARG A 40 14.49 0.11 -11.46
N ASN A 41 15.30 -0.85 -10.97
CA ASN A 41 16.73 -0.70 -10.65
C ASN A 41 17.05 0.14 -9.40
N ASN A 42 16.03 0.69 -8.74
CA ASN A 42 16.14 1.38 -7.47
C ASN A 42 17.31 2.39 -7.37
N ILE A 43 17.45 3.24 -8.39
CA ILE A 43 18.58 4.18 -8.51
C ILE A 43 18.72 5.16 -7.32
N TYR A 44 17.62 5.42 -6.60
CA TYR A 44 17.56 6.34 -5.47
C TYR A 44 17.69 5.63 -4.11
N GLY A 45 17.75 4.29 -4.08
CA GLY A 45 17.85 3.53 -2.83
C GLY A 45 16.57 3.55 -1.98
N PHE A 46 15.40 3.57 -2.62
CA PHE A 46 14.08 3.50 -2.00
C PHE A 46 13.38 2.14 -2.17
N PRO A 47 12.65 1.65 -1.16
CA PRO A 47 12.56 2.19 0.19
C PRO A 47 13.92 2.10 0.91
N HIS A 48 14.16 3.02 1.84
CA HIS A 48 15.39 2.98 2.62
C HIS A 48 15.45 1.74 3.51
N VAL A 49 16.66 1.26 3.81
CA VAL A 49 16.87 0.03 4.59
C VAL A 49 16.21 0.10 5.98
N GLU A 50 16.24 1.27 6.61
CA GLU A 50 15.61 1.49 7.91
C GLU A 50 14.08 1.37 7.83
N VAL A 51 13.49 1.68 6.68
CA VAL A 51 12.05 1.47 6.44
C VAL A 51 11.76 -0.01 6.30
N LEU A 52 12.54 -0.75 5.50
CA LEU A 52 12.39 -2.20 5.33
C LEU A 52 12.49 -2.94 6.68
N GLN A 53 13.48 -2.61 7.49
CA GLN A 53 13.65 -3.17 8.84
C GLN A 53 12.42 -2.97 9.75
N ARG A 54 11.68 -1.86 9.59
CA ARG A 54 10.46 -1.60 10.37
C ARG A 54 9.30 -2.48 9.94
N ILE A 55 9.24 -2.90 8.67
CA ILE A 55 8.03 -3.45 8.05
C ILE A 55 8.12 -4.94 7.63
N GLU A 56 9.28 -5.45 7.24
CA GLU A 56 9.44 -6.75 6.54
C GLU A 56 8.87 -7.96 7.30
N ASN A 57 8.92 -7.94 8.64
CA ASN A 57 8.42 -9.05 9.46
C ASN A 57 7.04 -8.80 10.08
N LYS A 58 6.39 -7.68 9.75
CA LYS A 58 5.14 -7.24 10.40
C LYS A 58 3.97 -7.07 9.43
N TYR A 59 4.25 -6.88 8.14
CA TYR A 59 3.25 -6.52 7.14
C TYR A 59 3.46 -7.30 5.84
N LEU A 60 2.38 -7.46 5.07
CA LEU A 60 2.49 -7.94 3.70
C LEU A 60 2.94 -6.78 2.80
N ILE A 61 4.02 -6.94 2.04
CA ILE A 61 4.65 -5.85 1.29
C ILE A 61 4.60 -6.14 -0.21
N TYR A 62 4.16 -5.14 -0.99
CA TYR A 62 4.26 -5.13 -2.44
C TYR A 62 5.04 -3.90 -2.93
N ARG A 63 5.98 -4.10 -3.84
CA ARG A 63 6.85 -3.04 -4.37
C ARG A 63 6.85 -3.00 -5.89
N THR A 64 6.71 -1.83 -6.50
CA THR A 64 6.65 -1.75 -7.99
C THR A 64 7.97 -2.06 -8.68
N ASP A 65 9.11 -1.96 -7.99
CA ASP A 65 10.41 -2.32 -8.53
C ASP A 65 10.64 -3.84 -8.62
N ILE A 66 9.87 -4.62 -7.85
CA ILE A 66 9.92 -6.09 -7.83
C ILE A 66 8.69 -6.70 -8.50
N ASN A 67 7.51 -6.18 -8.18
CA ASN A 67 6.21 -6.71 -8.59
C ASN A 67 5.64 -6.01 -9.84
N TYR A 68 6.38 -5.06 -10.43
CA TYR A 68 5.92 -4.25 -11.56
C TYR A 68 4.60 -3.52 -11.21
N THR A 69 3.59 -3.60 -12.08
CA THR A 69 2.29 -2.99 -11.84
C THR A 69 1.48 -3.79 -10.83
N ILE A 70 1.04 -3.15 -9.76
CA ILE A 70 0.22 -3.75 -8.71
C ILE A 70 -1.25 -3.35 -8.93
N TYR A 71 -2.13 -4.33 -9.08
CA TYR A 71 -3.58 -4.14 -9.13
C TYR A 71 -4.21 -4.67 -7.85
N TYR A 72 -5.08 -3.87 -7.22
CA TYR A 72 -5.87 -4.29 -6.07
C TYR A 72 -7.36 -4.05 -6.32
N TYR A 73 -8.19 -5.03 -5.99
CA TYR A 73 -9.64 -4.94 -6.09
C TYR A 73 -10.28 -5.54 -4.83
N LYS A 74 -11.24 -4.84 -4.26
CA LYS A 74 -12.07 -5.33 -3.16
C LYS A 74 -13.46 -5.63 -3.71
N ILE A 75 -13.89 -6.88 -3.59
CA ILE A 75 -15.25 -7.29 -3.95
C ILE A 75 -16.07 -7.32 -2.65
N ASN A 76 -17.06 -6.43 -2.53
CA ASN A 76 -18.03 -6.50 -1.45
C ASN A 76 -18.94 -7.72 -1.67
N LYS A 77 -19.04 -8.60 -0.68
CA LYS A 77 -19.78 -9.87 -0.75
C LYS A 77 -21.30 -9.74 -0.60
N ASP A 78 -21.88 -8.56 -0.80
CA ASP A 78 -23.34 -8.41 -0.90
C ASP A 78 -23.76 -8.45 -2.37
N LEU A 79 -23.56 -9.61 -3.01
CA LEU A 79 -24.09 -9.89 -4.34
C LEU A 79 -25.60 -10.13 -4.24
N LYS A 80 -26.40 -9.05 -4.25
CA LYS A 80 -27.76 -9.13 -4.80
C LYS A 80 -27.64 -9.09 -6.31
N TRP A 81 -28.11 -10.16 -6.97
CA TRP A 81 -28.09 -10.35 -8.41
C TRP A 81 -28.73 -9.16 -9.15
N LEU A 82 -27.88 -8.30 -9.72
CA LEU A 82 -28.23 -7.35 -10.78
C LEU A 82 -27.16 -7.49 -11.87
N ASN A 83 -27.60 -7.50 -13.13
CA ASN A 83 -26.87 -7.96 -14.32
C ASN A 83 -25.38 -7.56 -14.37
N TYR A 84 -24.55 -8.56 -14.68
CA TYR A 84 -23.15 -8.75 -14.25
C TYR A 84 -22.08 -7.91 -14.97
N TYR A 85 -22.41 -6.79 -15.63
CA TYR A 85 -21.47 -6.11 -16.54
C TYR A 85 -21.00 -4.70 -16.16
N GLN A 86 -21.40 -4.10 -15.03
CA GLN A 86 -21.11 -2.67 -14.81
C GLN A 86 -20.35 -2.25 -13.55
N ASN A 87 -19.98 -3.12 -12.61
CA ASN A 87 -19.40 -2.65 -11.34
C ASN A 87 -17.98 -3.17 -11.05
N TYR A 88 -17.03 -2.81 -11.92
CA TYR A 88 -15.62 -2.78 -11.53
C TYR A 88 -15.23 -1.34 -11.19
N ILE A 89 -15.12 -1.01 -9.90
CA ILE A 89 -14.40 0.21 -9.50
C ILE A 89 -12.90 -0.13 -9.58
N LYS A 90 -12.29 0.19 -10.73
CA LYS A 90 -10.83 0.13 -10.90
C LYS A 90 -10.22 1.33 -10.18
N TYR A 91 -9.59 1.10 -9.03
CA TYR A 91 -8.72 2.11 -8.45
C TYR A 91 -7.35 1.98 -9.11
N TYR A 92 -7.04 2.95 -9.96
CA TYR A 92 -5.70 3.09 -10.53
C TYR A 92 -4.82 3.75 -9.48
N ILE A 93 -3.90 2.99 -8.88
CA ILE A 93 -2.68 3.62 -8.33
C ILE A 93 -1.72 3.76 -9.52
N MET A 94 -2.02 4.72 -10.40
CA MET A 94 -0.99 5.26 -11.29
C MET A 94 -0.12 6.21 -10.46
N ILE A 95 1.18 6.05 -10.62
CA ILE A 95 2.21 6.85 -9.97
C ILE A 95 2.21 8.24 -10.60
#